data_AF-Q1N8V6-F1
#
_entry.id   AF-Q1N8V6-F1
#
_cell.length_a   1.000
_cell.length_b   1.000
_cell.length_c   1.000
_cell.angle_alpha   90.00
_cell.angle_beta   90.00
_cell.angle_gamma   90.00
#
_symmetry.space_group_name_H-M   'P 1'
#
loop_
_entity.id
_entity.type
_entity.pdbx_description
1 polymer ?
#
loop_
_entity_poly.entity_id
_entity_poly.type
_entity_poly.pdbx_seq_one_letter_code
_entity_poly.pdbx_strand_id
1 'polypeptide(L)'
;MTIKLEDDMLDITRCTGRNRYTGKDIIKARHATKFIGRGSPRSSTDAYRRAIGPDLANCGTYSCTDIVFVSAEGARPGRLNPDSDELQLAIAARATFITDVPADRQRPYNVGERQVETLLTDAGYIERRPGIWSPAPG
;
A
#
# COMPACT_ATOMS: atom_id res chain seq x y z
N MET A 1 -30.24 -12.29 7.39
CA MET A 1 -28.99 -11.58 7.77
C MET A 1 -27.95 -11.96 6.73
N THR A 2 -27.89 -11.20 5.64
CA THR A 2 -27.00 -11.50 4.51
C THR A 2 -25.65 -10.86 4.83
N ILE A 3 -24.62 -11.69 4.99
CA ILE A 3 -23.24 -11.23 5.17
C ILE A 3 -22.84 -10.60 3.82
N LYS A 4 -22.71 -9.28 3.79
CA LYS A 4 -22.11 -8.58 2.66
C LYS A 4 -20.59 -8.71 2.79
N LEU A 5 -20.02 -9.74 2.18
CA LEU A 5 -18.57 -9.96 2.12
C LEU A 5 -17.86 -9.00 1.15
N GLU A 6 -18.59 -8.08 0.49
CA GLU A 6 -18.08 -7.22 -0.58
C GLU A 6 -17.90 -5.74 -0.16
N ASP A 7 -18.36 -5.33 1.03
CA ASP A 7 -18.36 -3.90 1.44
C ASP A 7 -17.07 -3.44 2.19
N ASP A 8 -16.14 -4.35 2.55
CA ASP A 8 -14.96 -4.01 3.39
C ASP A 8 -13.62 -3.94 2.63
N MET A 9 -13.64 -4.14 1.31
CA MET A 9 -12.42 -4.15 0.47
C MET A 9 -12.22 -2.81 -0.24
N LEU A 10 -10.95 -2.40 -0.43
CA LEU A 10 -10.67 -1.16 -1.15
C LEU A 10 -11.00 -1.27 -2.65
N ASP A 11 -11.72 -0.26 -3.17
CA ASP A 11 -12.02 -0.13 -4.60
C ASP A 11 -11.32 1.08 -5.22
N ILE A 12 -10.35 0.81 -6.11
CA ILE A 12 -9.65 1.83 -6.90
C ILE A 12 -10.02 1.80 -8.39
N THR A 13 -11.04 1.02 -8.79
CA THR A 13 -11.42 0.83 -10.20
C THR A 13 -11.84 2.11 -10.91
N ARG A 14 -12.29 3.11 -10.16
CA ARG A 14 -12.76 4.42 -10.67
C ARG A 14 -11.63 5.43 -10.90
N CYS A 15 -10.38 5.09 -10.62
CA CYS A 15 -9.24 5.98 -10.88
C CYS A 15 -9.09 6.23 -12.39
N THR A 16 -9.35 7.46 -12.83
CA THR A 16 -9.33 7.88 -14.23
C THR A 16 -7.89 7.96 -14.76
N GLY A 17 -7.38 6.83 -15.24
CA GLY A 17 -6.04 6.77 -15.81
C GLY A 17 -5.56 5.35 -16.00
N ARG A 18 -6.38 4.50 -16.65
CA ARG A 18 -6.06 3.10 -16.95
C ARG A 18 -4.70 3.01 -17.66
N ASN A 19 -3.64 2.84 -16.89
CA ASN A 19 -2.36 2.37 -17.38
C ASN A 19 -2.32 0.85 -17.19
N ARG A 20 -1.38 0.18 -17.87
CA ARG A 20 -1.21 -1.28 -17.80
C ARG A 20 -0.99 -1.86 -16.39
N TYR A 21 -0.70 -1.03 -15.38
CA TYR A 21 -0.41 -1.42 -14.01
C TYR A 21 -1.64 -1.38 -13.09
N THR A 22 -2.74 -0.78 -13.54
CA THR A 22 -3.99 -0.69 -12.76
C THR A 22 -4.52 -2.09 -12.38
N GLY A 23 -4.33 -3.09 -13.24
CA GLY A 23 -4.81 -4.45 -12.98
C GLY A 23 -4.18 -5.10 -11.74
N LYS A 24 -2.85 -5.00 -11.57
CA LYS A 24 -2.17 -5.55 -10.38
C LYS A 24 -2.54 -4.79 -9.12
N ASP A 25 -2.67 -3.46 -9.20
CA ASP A 25 -2.96 -2.63 -8.04
C ASP A 25 -4.43 -2.79 -7.59
N ILE A 26 -5.36 -3.03 -8.51
CA ILE A 26 -6.76 -3.40 -8.19
C ILE A 26 -6.79 -4.72 -7.40
N ILE A 27 -5.98 -5.71 -7.76
CA ILE A 27 -5.92 -6.98 -7.02
C ILE A 27 -5.41 -6.74 -5.60
N LYS A 28 -4.34 -5.96 -5.42
CA LYS A 28 -3.84 -5.60 -4.08
C LYS A 28 -4.89 -4.86 -3.26
N ALA A 29 -5.55 -3.86 -3.85
CA ALA A 29 -6.58 -3.07 -3.19
C ALA A 29 -7.76 -3.94 -2.73
N ARG A 30 -8.21 -4.87 -3.59
CA ARG A 30 -9.27 -5.81 -3.21
C ARG A 30 -8.89 -6.60 -1.98
N HIS A 31 -7.65 -7.03 -1.81
CA HIS A 31 -7.24 -7.80 -0.63
C HIS A 31 -6.89 -6.97 0.62
N ALA A 32 -7.06 -5.65 0.57
CA ALA A 32 -6.69 -4.75 1.65
C ALA A 32 -7.91 -4.11 2.32
N THR A 33 -7.76 -3.79 3.60
CA THR A 33 -8.74 -3.07 4.45
C THR A 33 -8.36 -1.60 4.60
N LYS A 34 -7.08 -1.27 4.47
CA LYS A 34 -6.52 0.08 4.62
C LYS A 34 -5.49 0.38 3.54
N PHE A 35 -5.24 1.66 3.30
CA PHE A 35 -4.29 2.12 2.32
C PHE A 35 -3.28 3.09 2.92
N ILE A 36 -2.03 2.95 2.49
CA ILE A 36 -1.00 3.97 2.71
C ILE A 36 -0.43 4.35 1.36
N GLY A 37 -0.50 5.64 1.04
CA GLY A 37 0.13 6.17 -0.14
C GLY A 37 0.28 7.67 -0.08
N ARG A 38 1.51 8.13 -0.33
CA ARG A 38 1.83 9.55 -0.52
C ARG A 38 2.50 9.70 -1.86
N GLY A 39 1.81 10.37 -2.77
CA GLY A 39 2.30 10.62 -4.12
C GLY A 39 2.03 12.04 -4.55
N SER A 40 2.77 12.50 -5.56
CA SER A 40 2.55 13.82 -6.15
C SER A 40 1.21 13.88 -6.92
N PRO A 41 0.66 15.07 -7.23
CA PRO A 41 -0.72 15.25 -7.71
C PRO A 41 -1.14 14.39 -8.92
N ARG A 42 -0.19 14.10 -9.82
CA ARG A 42 -0.40 13.34 -11.07
C ARG A 42 -0.02 11.85 -10.96
N SER A 43 0.34 11.40 -9.77
CA SER A 43 0.75 10.01 -9.51
C SER A 43 -0.46 9.09 -9.40
N SER A 44 -0.28 7.81 -9.72
CA SER A 44 -1.26 6.78 -9.41
C SER A 44 -1.49 6.65 -7.91
N THR A 45 -0.43 6.72 -7.10
CA THR A 45 -0.49 6.69 -5.63
C THR A 45 -1.47 7.72 -5.06
N ASP A 46 -1.40 8.97 -5.53
CA ASP A 46 -2.31 10.02 -5.08
C ASP A 46 -3.73 9.87 -5.66
N ALA A 47 -3.86 9.32 -6.87
CA ALA A 47 -5.17 8.95 -7.41
C ALA A 47 -5.84 7.86 -6.56
N TYR A 48 -5.11 6.82 -6.15
CA TYR A 48 -5.59 5.73 -5.28
C TYR A 48 -6.00 6.28 -3.92
N ARG A 49 -5.13 7.08 -3.29
CA ARG A 49 -5.41 7.75 -2.01
C ARG A 49 -6.73 8.53 -2.05
N ARG A 50 -6.94 9.33 -3.12
CA ARG A 50 -8.18 10.10 -3.30
C ARG A 50 -9.41 9.23 -3.51
N ALA A 51 -9.29 8.16 -4.28
CA ALA A 51 -10.42 7.27 -4.59
C ALA A 51 -10.88 6.50 -3.35
N ILE A 52 -9.94 6.09 -2.50
CA ILE A 52 -10.21 5.35 -1.26
C ILE A 52 -10.80 6.26 -0.18
N GLY A 53 -10.34 7.51 -0.11
CA GLY A 53 -10.86 8.48 0.85
C GLY A 53 -10.20 8.41 2.23
N PRO A 54 -10.37 9.47 3.05
CA PRO A 54 -9.57 9.69 4.26
C PRO A 54 -9.84 8.69 5.39
N ASP A 55 -10.99 8.02 5.38
CA ASP A 55 -11.36 7.06 6.44
C ASP A 55 -10.52 5.76 6.38
N LEU A 56 -10.00 5.45 5.19
CA LEU A 56 -9.27 4.21 4.91
C LEU A 56 -7.86 4.46 4.36
N ALA A 57 -7.59 5.62 3.73
CA ALA A 57 -6.29 6.00 3.21
C ALA A 57 -5.58 6.99 4.14
N ASN A 58 -4.37 6.64 4.60
CA ASN A 58 -3.55 7.44 5.51
C ASN A 58 -4.41 7.93 6.69
N CYS A 59 -5.05 7.00 7.38
CA CYS A 59 -6.11 7.29 8.34
C CYS A 59 -5.60 7.51 9.78
N GLY A 60 -4.29 7.36 10.02
CA GLY A 60 -3.67 7.58 11.33
C GLY A 60 -3.98 6.51 12.40
N THR A 61 -4.85 5.55 12.11
CA THR A 61 -5.23 4.47 13.04
C THR A 61 -5.24 3.11 12.34
N TYR A 62 -4.55 2.15 12.92
CA TYR A 62 -4.39 0.79 12.40
C TYR A 62 -4.53 -0.25 13.52
N SER A 63 -4.80 -1.49 13.13
CA SER A 63 -4.92 -2.65 14.01
C SER A 63 -4.11 -3.83 13.46
N CYS A 64 -3.88 -4.85 14.30
CA CYS A 64 -3.18 -6.06 13.88
C CYS A 64 -3.99 -6.93 12.90
N THR A 65 -5.29 -6.68 12.77
CA THR A 65 -6.18 -7.34 11.81
C THR A 65 -6.20 -6.65 10.45
N ASP A 66 -5.61 -5.45 10.33
CA ASP A 66 -5.60 -4.73 9.06
C ASP A 66 -4.64 -5.36 8.05
N ILE A 67 -5.08 -5.34 6.79
CA ILE A 67 -4.27 -5.64 5.63
C ILE A 67 -4.10 -4.33 4.87
N VAL A 68 -2.89 -3.78 4.92
CA VAL A 68 -2.59 -2.44 4.43
C VAL A 68 -1.96 -2.52 3.04
N PHE A 69 -2.67 -2.05 2.03
CA PHE A 69 -2.09 -1.86 0.71
C PHE A 69 -1.23 -0.58 0.73
N VAL A 70 0.07 -0.74 0.49
CA VAL A 70 1.01 0.37 0.34
C VAL A 70 1.29 0.61 -1.13
N SER A 71 1.16 1.86 -1.57
CA SER A 71 1.63 2.32 -2.87
C SER A 71 2.65 3.44 -2.69
N ALA A 72 3.81 3.30 -3.30
CA ALA A 72 4.85 4.30 -3.28
C ALA A 72 5.22 4.77 -4.69
N GLU A 73 5.43 6.08 -4.83
CA GLU A 73 5.72 6.68 -6.12
C GLU A 73 7.12 6.33 -6.64
N GLY A 74 7.21 5.98 -7.92
CA GLY A 74 8.47 5.70 -8.60
C GLY A 74 9.31 6.95 -8.92
N ALA A 75 10.41 6.74 -9.64
CA ALA A 75 11.39 7.75 -10.00
C ALA A 75 10.85 8.73 -11.04
N ARG A 76 10.37 9.89 -10.58
CA ARG A 76 9.99 11.01 -11.44
C ARG A 76 10.27 12.36 -10.79
N PRO A 77 10.39 13.44 -11.58
CA PRO A 77 10.48 14.79 -11.04
C PRO A 77 9.30 15.11 -10.12
N GLY A 78 9.61 15.63 -8.93
CA GLY A 78 8.61 15.98 -7.92
C GLY A 78 7.97 14.78 -7.21
N ARG A 79 8.55 13.58 -7.30
CA ARG A 79 8.06 12.44 -6.50
C ARG A 79 8.10 12.77 -5.02
N LEU A 80 7.17 12.19 -4.27
CA LEU A 80 7.20 12.22 -2.81
C LEU A 80 7.77 10.90 -2.28
N ASN A 81 8.46 10.95 -1.14
CA ASN A 81 8.87 9.74 -0.43
C ASN A 81 7.63 9.05 0.18
N PRO A 82 7.70 7.73 0.46
CA PRO A 82 6.65 7.02 1.18
C PRO A 82 6.25 7.72 2.49
N ASP A 83 5.02 7.55 2.91
CA ASP A 83 4.52 8.14 4.15
C ASP A 83 5.07 7.37 5.37
N SER A 84 6.22 7.80 5.89
CA SER A 84 6.90 7.14 6.99
C SER A 84 6.06 7.09 8.26
N ASP A 85 5.26 8.12 8.49
CA ASP A 85 4.55 8.29 9.76
C ASP A 85 3.36 7.32 9.79
N GLU A 86 2.60 7.22 8.70
CA GLU A 86 1.55 6.20 8.54
C GLU A 86 2.12 4.77 8.56
N LEU A 87 3.27 4.54 7.92
CA LEU A 87 3.94 3.24 7.97
C LEU A 87 4.33 2.86 9.38
N GLN A 88 4.88 3.80 10.17
CA GLN A 88 5.22 3.57 11.57
C GLN A 88 4.00 3.24 12.42
N LEU A 89 2.87 3.94 12.21
CA LEU A 89 1.61 3.64 12.90
C LEU A 89 1.10 2.23 12.59
N ALA A 90 1.12 1.82 11.31
CA ALA A 90 0.72 0.48 10.91
C ALA A 90 1.69 -0.62 11.39
N ILE A 91 2.99 -0.34 11.43
CA ILE A 91 4.03 -1.20 11.99
C ILE A 91 3.80 -1.40 13.50
N ALA A 92 3.56 -0.30 14.23
CA ALA A 92 3.28 -0.34 15.67
C ALA A 92 2.02 -1.15 15.99
N ALA A 93 1.01 -1.07 15.12
CA ALA A 93 -0.21 -1.87 15.19
C ALA A 93 0.00 -3.34 14.79
N ARG A 94 1.19 -3.73 14.29
CA ARG A 94 1.51 -5.07 13.78
C ARG A 94 0.61 -5.51 12.62
N ALA A 95 0.17 -4.58 11.78
CA ALA A 95 -0.66 -4.87 10.61
C ALA A 95 0.09 -5.73 9.58
N THR A 96 -0.62 -6.35 8.65
CA THR A 96 -0.06 -7.02 7.47
C THR A 96 0.04 -6.04 6.31
N PHE A 97 1.11 -6.07 5.51
CA PHE A 97 1.25 -5.18 4.35
C PHE A 97 1.18 -5.93 3.01
N ILE A 98 0.57 -5.28 2.02
CA ILE A 98 0.60 -5.65 0.61
C ILE A 98 1.34 -4.55 -0.16
N THR A 99 2.43 -4.91 -0.83
CA THR A 99 3.32 -4.02 -1.61
C THR A 99 3.48 -4.55 -3.04
N ASP A 100 4.27 -3.89 -3.89
CA ASP A 100 4.68 -4.52 -5.14
C ASP A 100 5.50 -5.80 -4.90
N VAL A 101 5.29 -6.80 -5.77
CA VAL A 101 6.08 -8.04 -5.75
C VAL A 101 7.56 -7.75 -6.08
N PRO A 102 8.52 -8.61 -5.68
CA PRO A 102 9.95 -8.34 -5.88
C PRO A 102 10.33 -8.00 -7.33
N ALA A 103 9.73 -8.68 -8.31
CA ALA A 103 10.00 -8.45 -9.74
C ALA A 103 9.57 -7.05 -10.24
N ASP A 104 8.56 -6.44 -9.63
CA ASP A 104 8.16 -5.06 -9.90
C ASP A 104 8.97 -4.10 -9.04
N ARG A 105 9.08 -4.38 -7.73
CA ARG A 105 9.80 -3.56 -6.73
C ARG A 105 11.24 -3.27 -7.13
N GLN A 106 11.97 -4.28 -7.62
CA GLN A 106 13.40 -4.16 -7.93
C GLN A 106 13.70 -3.41 -9.22
N ARG A 107 12.68 -3.02 -10.01
CA ARG A 107 12.90 -2.23 -11.22
C ARG A 107 13.53 -0.87 -10.86
N PRO A 108 14.46 -0.34 -11.67
CA PRO A 108 15.13 0.93 -11.37
C PRO A 108 14.18 2.10 -11.10
N TYR A 109 13.02 2.11 -11.77
CA TYR A 109 11.97 3.11 -11.59
C TYR A 109 11.30 3.05 -10.21
N ASN A 110 11.18 1.89 -9.57
CA ASN A 110 10.40 1.70 -8.35
C ASN A 110 11.21 2.04 -7.07
N VAL A 111 11.76 3.26 -7.03
CA VAL A 111 12.53 3.74 -5.88
C VAL A 111 11.66 3.78 -4.61
N GLY A 112 10.43 4.28 -4.70
CA GLY A 112 9.51 4.34 -3.55
C GLY A 112 9.22 2.97 -2.94
N GLU A 113 8.92 1.95 -3.76
CA GLU A 113 8.62 0.61 -3.27
C GLU A 113 9.83 -0.05 -2.59
N ARG A 114 11.05 0.23 -3.07
CA ARG A 114 12.29 -0.21 -2.38
C ARG A 114 12.49 0.50 -1.04
N GLN A 115 12.13 1.77 -0.94
CA GLN A 115 12.15 2.49 0.34
C GLN A 115 11.16 1.88 1.34
N VAL A 116 9.97 1.44 0.88
CA VAL A 116 9.00 0.72 1.71
C VAL A 116 9.57 -0.62 2.19
N GLU A 117 10.19 -1.39 1.31
CA GLU A 117 10.86 -2.65 1.68
C GLU A 117 11.95 -2.45 2.74
N THR A 118 12.80 -1.42 2.61
CA THR A 118 13.79 -1.08 3.62
C THR A 118 13.13 -0.77 4.97
N LEU A 119 12.11 0.10 5.00
CA LEU A 119 11.41 0.46 6.23
C LEU A 119 10.77 -0.75 6.92
N LEU A 120 10.15 -1.65 6.16
CA LEU A 120 9.55 -2.87 6.70
C LEU A 120 10.62 -3.82 7.24
N THR A 121 11.70 -4.03 6.48
CA THR A 121 12.80 -4.92 6.88
C THR A 121 13.48 -4.42 8.16
N ASP A 122 13.78 -3.12 8.24
CA ASP A 122 14.39 -2.50 9.42
C ASP A 122 13.47 -2.59 10.65
N ALA A 123 12.16 -2.62 10.44
CA ALA A 123 11.15 -2.83 11.49
C ALA A 123 10.91 -4.31 11.86
N GLY A 124 11.69 -5.25 11.31
CA GLY A 124 11.58 -6.67 11.62
C GLY A 124 10.42 -7.39 10.94
N TYR A 125 9.90 -6.85 9.84
CA TYR A 125 8.95 -7.57 8.99
C TYR A 125 9.64 -8.52 8.02
N ILE A 126 8.95 -9.60 7.66
CA ILE A 126 9.43 -10.60 6.72
C ILE A 126 8.41 -10.74 5.58
N GLU A 127 8.90 -10.75 4.34
CA GLU A 127 8.09 -11.06 3.17
C GLU A 127 7.77 -12.56 3.13
N ARG A 128 6.53 -12.93 3.48
CA ARG A 128 6.09 -14.34 3.57
C ARG A 128 5.70 -14.92 2.22
N ARG A 129 5.21 -14.06 1.34
CA ARG A 129 4.85 -14.33 -0.06
C ARG A 129 5.19 -13.07 -0.85
N PRO A 130 5.41 -13.16 -2.17
CA PRO A 130 5.67 -11.98 -3.00
C PRO A 130 4.67 -10.86 -2.75
N GLY A 131 5.16 -9.70 -2.30
CA GLY A 131 4.40 -8.51 -1.95
C GLY A 131 3.75 -8.52 -0.56
N ILE A 132 3.73 -9.64 0.17
CA ILE A 132 3.00 -9.79 1.44
C ILE A 132 3.96 -9.86 2.61
N TRP A 133 3.86 -8.89 3.52
CA TRP A 133 4.74 -8.74 4.68
C TRP A 133 3.98 -8.89 5.98
N SER A 134 4.55 -9.64 6.92
CA SER A 134 4.06 -9.73 8.29
C SER A 134 5.20 -9.61 9.30
N PRO A 135 4.92 -9.24 10.56
CA PRO A 135 5.95 -9.20 11.60
C PRO A 135 6.68 -10.54 11.71
N ALA A 136 7.98 -10.50 12.01
CA ALA A 136 8.69 -11.71 12.42
C ALA A 136 7.99 -12.35 13.65
N PRO A 137 8.06 -13.69 13.79
CA PRO A 137 7.65 -14.34 15.03
C PRO A 137 8.55 -13.81 16.15
N GLY A 138 7.95 -13.43 17.28
CA GLY A 138 8.68 -13.04 18.48
C GLY A 138 9.38 -14.22 19.14
#